data_AF-A0A8T5QJS1-F1
#
_entry.id   AF-A0A8T5QJS1-F1
#
_cell.length_a   1.000
_cell.length_b   1.000
_cell.length_c   1.000
_cell.angle_alpha   90.00
_cell.angle_beta   90.00
_cell.angle_gamma   90.00
#
_symmetry.space_group_name_H-M   'P 1'
#
loop_
_entity.id
_entity.type
_entity.pdbx_description
1 polymer ?
#
loop_
_entity_poly.entity_id
_entity_poly.type
_entity_poly.pdbx_seq_one_letter_code
_entity_poly.pdbx_strand_id
1 'polypeptide(L)'
;MMEAKDILSFIAGALLFILGLFPLLSSFGIGPEWFNVWSFLPVTVISWVVAVGALYLVIDSVIEITNSSAIGFISIIIAFVCLMIGVLPILHGFGIGPDFFALGFLGGFTDYLYNIIFMLEGLFLMIAMIAMEM
;
A
#
# COMPACT_ATOMS: atom_id res chain seq x y z
N MET A 1 22.15 5.94 -13.89
CA MET A 1 22.28 7.18 -13.10
C MET A 1 20.91 7.39 -12.51
N MET A 2 20.78 7.29 -11.19
CA MET A 2 19.49 7.28 -10.51
C MET A 2 18.66 8.51 -10.90
N GLU A 3 17.48 8.30 -11.46
CA GLU A 3 16.59 9.39 -11.81
C GLU A 3 15.87 9.90 -10.55
N ALA A 4 15.46 11.17 -10.56
CA ALA A 4 14.75 11.76 -9.42
C ALA A 4 13.45 10.99 -9.07
N LYS A 5 12.83 10.35 -10.07
CA LYS A 5 11.63 9.52 -9.88
C LYS A 5 11.92 8.27 -9.04
N ASP A 6 13.09 7.67 -9.19
CA ASP A 6 13.46 6.42 -8.51
C ASP A 6 13.64 6.69 -7.01
N ILE A 7 14.30 7.81 -6.68
CA ILE A 7 14.44 8.27 -5.30
C ILE A 7 13.07 8.54 -4.66
N LEU A 8 12.14 9.14 -5.41
CA LEU A 8 10.79 9.39 -4.93
C LEU A 8 10.01 8.09 -4.69
N SER A 9 10.12 7.10 -5.59
CA SER A 9 9.55 5.76 -5.39
C SER A 9 10.09 5.12 -4.13
N PHE A 10 11.41 5.20 -3.91
CA PHE A 10 12.04 4.63 -2.72
C PHE A 10 11.56 5.31 -1.44
N ILE A 11 11.51 6.64 -1.40
CA ILE A 11 11.05 7.39 -0.22
C ILE A 11 9.57 7.08 0.06
N ALA A 12 8.71 7.11 -0.97
CA ALA A 12 7.31 6.75 -0.83
C ALA A 12 7.16 5.31 -0.32
N GLY A 13 7.95 4.38 -0.88
CA GLY A 13 7.99 2.99 -0.47
C GLY A 13 8.41 2.80 0.99
N ALA A 14 9.48 3.47 1.41
CA ALA A 14 9.95 3.42 2.79
C ALA A 14 8.93 3.99 3.78
N LEU A 15 8.26 5.09 3.43
CA LEU A 15 7.20 5.68 4.26
C LEU A 15 5.99 4.75 4.38
N LEU A 16 5.49 4.19 3.27
CA LEU A 16 4.40 3.23 3.30
C LEU A 16 4.78 1.97 4.10
N PHE A 17 6.00 1.47 3.91
CA PHE A 17 6.50 0.32 4.64
C PHE A 17 6.51 0.57 6.15
N ILE A 18 7.01 1.73 6.58
CA ILE A 18 7.04 2.12 8.01
C ILE A 18 5.62 2.29 8.56
N LEU A 19 4.71 2.90 7.80
CA LEU A 19 3.32 3.09 8.19
C LEU A 19 2.55 1.78 8.36
N GLY A 20 2.94 0.72 7.64
CA GLY A 20 2.39 -0.63 7.87
C GLY A 20 3.12 -1.40 8.98
N LEU A 21 4.44 -1.27 9.07
CA LEU A 21 5.26 -2.02 10.02
C LEU A 21 5.04 -1.58 11.46
N PHE A 22 5.02 -0.27 11.74
CA PHE A 22 4.92 0.23 13.11
C PHE A 22 3.63 -0.19 13.82
N PRO A 23 2.44 0.01 13.22
CA PRO A 23 1.22 -0.41 13.90
C PRO A 23 1.10 -1.93 13.99
N LEU A 24 1.67 -2.67 13.03
CA LEU A 24 1.76 -4.12 13.10
C LEU A 24 2.61 -4.56 14.30
N LEU A 25 3.80 -3.98 14.50
CA LEU A 25 4.63 -4.24 15.67
C LEU A 25 3.91 -3.87 16.97
N SER A 26 3.22 -2.72 16.99
CA SER A 26 2.41 -2.30 18.15
C SER A 26 1.30 -3.30 18.48
N SER A 27 0.68 -3.93 17.48
CA SER A 27 -0.36 -4.95 17.69
C SER A 27 0.16 -6.20 18.40
N PHE A 28 1.47 -6.48 18.28
CA PHE A 28 2.17 -7.55 19.00
C PHE A 28 2.76 -7.09 20.35
N GLY A 29 2.50 -5.86 20.78
CA GLY A 29 3.09 -5.29 21.99
C GLY A 29 4.59 -4.98 21.85
N ILE A 30 5.09 -4.83 20.63
CA ILE A 30 6.49 -4.51 20.34
C ILE A 30 6.62 -3.02 20.03
N GLY A 31 7.46 -2.33 20.79
CA GLY A 31 7.83 -0.94 20.54
C GLY A 31 7.14 0.08 21.45
N PRO A 32 7.46 1.37 21.26
CA PRO A 32 6.88 2.48 22.03
C PRO A 32 5.45 2.81 21.59
N GLU A 33 4.68 3.49 22.46
CA GLU A 33 3.25 3.81 22.22
C GLU A 33 2.97 4.55 20.91
N TRP A 34 3.92 5.36 20.43
CA TRP A 34 3.78 6.11 19.18
C TRP A 34 3.81 5.22 17.92
N PHE A 35 4.14 3.93 18.04
CA PHE A 35 4.00 2.96 16.95
C PHE A 35 2.53 2.70 16.58
N ASN A 36 1.58 2.99 17.47
CA ASN A 36 0.15 2.84 17.18
C ASN A 36 -0.36 4.03 16.34
N VAL A 37 0.10 4.10 15.09
CA VAL A 37 -0.22 5.19 14.16
C VAL A 37 -1.74 5.26 13.87
N TRP A 38 -2.42 4.13 13.96
CA TRP A 38 -3.87 4.02 13.73
C TRP A 38 -4.72 4.64 14.83
N SER A 39 -4.18 4.82 16.04
CA SER A 39 -4.93 5.46 17.13
C SER A 39 -5.34 6.90 16.84
N PHE A 40 -4.65 7.57 15.91
CA PHE A 40 -4.89 8.97 15.54
C PHE A 40 -5.31 9.17 14.09
N LEU A 41 -5.30 8.14 13.24
CA LEU A 41 -5.71 8.24 11.84
C LEU A 41 -7.06 7.55 11.59
N PRO A 42 -8.07 8.27 11.03
CA PRO A 42 -9.33 7.64 10.66
C PRO A 42 -9.13 6.61 9.56
N VAL A 43 -9.85 5.48 9.62
CA VAL A 43 -9.83 4.43 8.59
C VAL A 43 -10.04 4.99 7.17
N THR A 44 -10.90 6.00 7.02
CA THR A 44 -11.10 6.69 5.74
C THR A 44 -9.79 7.26 5.16
N VAL A 45 -8.96 7.90 6.00
CA VAL A 45 -7.68 8.46 5.56
C VAL A 45 -6.72 7.35 5.16
N ILE A 46 -6.71 6.25 5.90
CA ILE A 46 -5.89 5.07 5.61
C ILE A 46 -6.26 4.49 4.24
N SER A 47 -7.54 4.28 3.97
CA SER A 47 -8.02 3.76 2.69
C SER A 47 -7.61 4.66 1.52
N TRP A 48 -7.64 5.98 1.69
CA TRP A 48 -7.14 6.94 0.69
C TRP A 48 -5.65 6.82 0.44
N VAL A 49 -4.84 6.68 1.49
CA VAL A 49 -3.39 6.52 1.34
C VAL A 49 -3.07 5.22 0.60
N VAL A 50 -3.74 4.11 0.94
CA VAL A 50 -3.60 2.83 0.22
C VAL A 50 -4.02 2.98 -1.24
N ALA A 51 -5.16 3.61 -1.51
CA ALA A 51 -5.64 3.77 -2.88
C ALA A 51 -4.65 4.57 -3.75
N VAL A 52 -4.06 5.65 -3.20
CA VAL A 52 -3.06 6.46 -3.91
C VAL A 52 -1.73 5.73 -4.04
N GLY A 53 -1.28 5.03 -2.99
CA GLY A 53 -0.06 4.21 -3.00
C GLY A 53 -0.14 3.07 -4.01
N ALA A 54 -1.23 2.32 -3.99
CA ALA A 54 -1.51 1.27 -4.97
C ALA A 54 -1.59 1.81 -6.40
N LEU A 55 -2.23 2.98 -6.61
CA LEU A 55 -2.29 3.60 -7.93
C LEU A 55 -0.88 3.95 -8.44
N TYR A 56 -0.03 4.46 -7.56
CA TYR A 56 1.36 4.72 -7.90
C TYR A 56 2.11 3.43 -8.26
N LEU A 57 1.91 2.35 -7.48
CA LEU A 57 2.49 1.05 -7.78
C LEU A 57 2.00 0.46 -9.11
N VAL A 58 0.74 0.71 -9.50
CA VAL A 58 0.23 0.32 -10.84
C VAL A 58 1.01 1.05 -11.93
N ILE A 59 1.20 2.36 -11.80
CA ILE A 59 1.96 3.16 -12.77
C ILE A 59 3.39 2.62 -12.91
N ASP A 60 4.05 2.37 -11.77
CA ASP A 60 5.42 1.87 -11.73
C ASP A 60 5.53 0.47 -12.36
N SER A 61 4.57 -0.41 -12.06
CA SER A 61 4.51 -1.75 -12.64
C SER A 61 4.30 -1.72 -14.16
N VAL A 62 3.51 -0.77 -14.68
CA VAL A 62 3.33 -0.60 -16.13
C VAL A 62 4.64 -0.18 -16.80
N ILE A 63 5.38 0.76 -16.20
CA ILE A 63 6.71 1.17 -16.70
C ILE A 63 7.66 -0.04 -16.70
N GLU A 64 7.65 -0.82 -15.63
CA GLU A 64 8.50 -2.01 -15.50
C GLU A 64 8.16 -3.09 -16.54
N ILE A 65 6.88 -3.33 -16.82
CA ILE A 65 6.43 -4.25 -17.89
C ILE A 65 6.94 -3.77 -19.25
N THR A 66 6.93 -2.47 -19.52
CA THR A 66 7.45 -1.94 -20.80
C THR A 66 8.97 -2.15 -20.96
N ASN A 67 9.70 -2.29 -19.84
CA ASN A 67 11.12 -2.64 -19.82
C ASN A 67 11.37 -4.17 -19.86
N SER A 68 10.34 -4.98 -20.15
CA SER A 68 10.42 -6.45 -20.28
C SER A 68 10.86 -7.19 -19.00
N SER A 69 10.65 -6.59 -17.83
CA SER A 69 10.89 -7.26 -16.55
C SER A 69 9.72 -8.17 -16.19
N ALA A 70 10.02 -9.44 -15.89
CA ALA A 70 9.02 -10.40 -15.38
C ALA A 70 8.44 -9.97 -14.01
N ILE A 71 9.20 -9.18 -13.25
CA ILE A 71 8.79 -8.67 -11.94
C ILE A 71 7.61 -7.71 -12.09
N GLY A 72 7.61 -6.87 -13.14
CA GLY A 72 6.51 -5.93 -13.41
C GLY A 72 5.14 -6.59 -13.57
N PHE A 73 5.08 -7.80 -14.13
CA PHE A 73 3.84 -8.57 -14.26
C PHE A 73 3.31 -9.10 -12.91
N ILE A 74 4.19 -9.38 -11.96
CA ILE A 74 3.78 -9.80 -10.60
C ILE A 74 3.34 -8.56 -9.82
N SER A 75 4.15 -7.49 -9.88
CA SER A 75 3.89 -6.22 -9.21
C SER A 75 2.54 -5.63 -9.62
N ILE A 76 2.16 -5.69 -10.91
CA ILE A 76 0.89 -5.12 -11.36
C ILE A 76 -0.33 -5.85 -10.79
N ILE A 77 -0.26 -7.18 -10.64
CA ILE A 77 -1.35 -7.97 -10.05
C ILE A 77 -1.53 -7.58 -8.59
N ILE A 78 -0.42 -7.47 -7.86
CA ILE A 78 -0.43 -7.07 -6.45
C ILE A 78 -0.95 -5.63 -6.31
N ALA A 79 -0.50 -4.73 -7.18
CA ALA A 79 -0.95 -3.34 -7.20
C ALA A 79 -2.47 -3.23 -7.42
N PHE A 80 -3.04 -4.03 -8.34
CA PHE A 80 -4.49 -4.06 -8.54
C PHE A 80 -5.24 -4.59 -7.31
N VAL A 81 -4.74 -5.62 -6.63
CA VAL A 81 -5.37 -6.13 -5.40
C VAL A 81 -5.35 -5.06 -4.32
N CYS A 82 -4.21 -4.39 -4.12
CA CYS A 82 -4.10 -3.32 -3.12
C CYS A 82 -4.99 -2.13 -3.48
N LEU A 83 -5.05 -1.76 -4.77
CA LEU A 83 -5.91 -0.70 -5.28
C LEU A 83 -7.38 -1.01 -4.99
N MET A 84 -7.82 -2.24 -5.22
CA MET A 84 -9.19 -2.65 -4.89
C MET A 84 -9.45 -2.56 -3.39
N ILE A 85 -8.52 -2.99 -2.55
CA ILE A 85 -8.68 -2.93 -1.08
C ILE A 85 -8.72 -1.48 -0.57
N GLY A 86 -7.98 -0.56 -1.19
CA GLY A 86 -8.04 0.87 -0.87
C GLY A 86 -9.30 1.57 -1.42
N VAL A 87 -9.66 1.29 -2.68
CA VAL A 87 -10.73 2.01 -3.40
C VAL A 87 -12.13 1.55 -2.99
N LEU A 88 -12.36 0.26 -2.75
CA LEU A 88 -13.69 -0.25 -2.43
C LEU A 88 -14.31 0.43 -1.19
N PRO A 89 -13.59 0.58 -0.05
CA PRO A 89 -14.10 1.28 1.13
C PRO A 89 -14.40 2.76 0.86
N ILE A 90 -13.60 3.41 0.00
CA ILE A 90 -13.83 4.81 -0.40
C ILE A 90 -15.13 4.92 -1.19
N LEU A 91 -15.34 4.07 -2.18
CA LEU A 91 -16.57 4.04 -2.99
C LEU A 91 -17.79 3.82 -2.10
N HIS A 92 -17.72 2.86 -1.17
CA HIS A 92 -18.80 2.61 -0.21
C HIS A 92 -19.08 3.85 0.66
N GLY A 93 -18.05 4.55 1.11
CA GLY A 93 -18.17 5.81 1.86
C GLY A 93 -18.91 6.92 1.10
N PHE A 94 -18.88 6.92 -0.24
CA PHE A 94 -19.68 7.81 -1.09
C PHE A 94 -21.08 7.28 -1.43
N GLY A 95 -21.49 6.14 -0.87
CA GLY A 95 -22.74 5.48 -1.20
C GLY A 95 -22.73 4.78 -2.56
N ILE A 96 -21.54 4.50 -3.11
CA ILE A 96 -21.36 3.81 -4.40
C ILE A 96 -21.05 2.34 -4.14
N GLY A 97 -21.92 1.47 -4.67
CA GLY A 97 -21.71 0.02 -4.66
C GLY A 97 -22.36 -0.71 -3.48
N PRO A 98 -22.22 -2.04 -3.44
CA PRO A 98 -22.84 -2.92 -2.45
C PRO A 98 -22.12 -2.92 -1.09
N ASP A 99 -22.79 -3.43 -0.04
CA ASP A 99 -22.27 -3.43 1.34
C ASP A 99 -20.93 -4.16 1.53
N PHE A 100 -20.61 -5.14 0.67
CA PHE A 100 -19.33 -5.83 0.76
C PHE A 100 -18.13 -4.94 0.38
N PHE A 101 -18.36 -3.78 -0.26
CA PHE A 101 -17.32 -2.78 -0.53
C PHE A 101 -16.80 -2.13 0.75
N ALA A 102 -17.60 -2.13 1.83
CA ALA A 102 -17.14 -1.70 3.15
C ALA A 102 -16.05 -2.62 3.73
N LEU A 103 -15.81 -3.78 3.11
CA LEU A 103 -14.91 -4.83 3.60
C LEU A 103 -15.25 -5.31 5.03
N GLY A 104 -16.47 -5.04 5.52
CA GLY A 104 -16.90 -5.35 6.88
C GLY A 104 -16.88 -6.85 7.21
N PHE A 105 -16.90 -7.72 6.19
CA PHE A 105 -16.74 -9.17 6.35
C PHE A 105 -15.36 -9.57 6.89
N LEU A 106 -14.36 -8.69 6.79
CA LEU A 106 -13.04 -8.87 7.39
C LEU A 106 -13.02 -8.51 8.89
N GLY A 107 -14.03 -7.80 9.40
CA GLY A 107 -14.14 -7.46 10.82
C GLY A 107 -12.87 -6.79 11.38
N GLY A 108 -12.44 -7.20 12.58
CA GLY A 108 -11.21 -6.72 13.20
C GLY A 108 -9.91 -7.10 12.48
N PHE A 109 -9.98 -7.91 11.42
CA PHE A 109 -8.81 -8.24 10.59
C PHE A 109 -8.48 -7.12 9.59
N THR A 110 -9.39 -6.16 9.38
CA THR A 110 -9.20 -5.08 8.41
C THR A 110 -7.95 -4.24 8.70
N ASP A 111 -7.69 -3.92 9.97
CA ASP A 111 -6.51 -3.15 10.38
C ASP A 111 -5.21 -3.90 10.12
N TYR A 112 -5.20 -5.22 10.40
CA TYR A 112 -4.08 -6.10 10.07
C TYR A 112 -3.85 -6.20 8.57
N LEU A 113 -4.91 -6.28 7.78
CA LEU A 113 -4.82 -6.34 6.34
C LEU A 113 -4.24 -5.04 5.77
N TYR A 114 -4.69 -3.87 6.23
CA TYR A 114 -4.11 -2.60 5.82
C TYR A 114 -2.63 -2.51 6.17
N ASN A 115 -2.23 -2.90 7.38
CA ASN A 115 -0.82 -2.97 7.77
C ASN A 115 0.02 -3.79 6.79
N ILE A 116 -0.46 -4.99 6.45
CA ILE A 116 0.21 -5.90 5.52
C ILE A 116 0.31 -5.26 4.13
N ILE A 117 -0.77 -4.64 3.64
CA ILE A 117 -0.79 -3.98 2.34
C ILE A 117 0.19 -2.82 2.29
N PHE A 118 0.22 -1.96 3.30
CA PHE A 118 1.19 -0.87 3.39
C PHE A 118 2.64 -1.39 3.36
N MET A 119 2.93 -2.48 4.07
CA MET A 119 4.24 -3.11 4.00
C MET A 119 4.54 -3.68 2.61
N LEU A 120 3.59 -4.38 1.99
CA LEU A 120 3.80 -4.95 0.66
C LEU A 120 3.97 -3.86 -0.39
N GLU A 121 3.08 -2.88 -0.46
CA GLU A 121 3.20 -1.72 -1.35
C GLU A 121 4.53 -1.01 -1.17
N GLY A 122 4.89 -0.73 0.09
CA GLY A 122 6.14 -0.08 0.41
C GLY A 122 7.36 -0.86 -0.08
N LEU A 123 7.35 -2.18 0.14
CA LEU A 123 8.40 -3.08 -0.30
C LEU A 123 8.49 -3.19 -1.82
N PHE A 124 7.37 -3.27 -2.53
CA PHE A 124 7.36 -3.32 -3.99
C PHE A 124 7.87 -2.02 -4.62
N LEU A 125 7.53 -0.85 -4.07
CA LEU A 125 8.07 0.43 -4.55
C LEU A 125 9.57 0.56 -4.33
N MET A 126 10.08 0.05 -3.20
CA MET A 126 11.53 0.01 -2.96
C MET A 126 12.23 -0.99 -3.90
N ILE A 127 11.63 -2.15 -4.17
CA ILE A 127 12.18 -3.13 -5.12
C ILE A 127 12.17 -2.58 -6.55
N ALA A 128 11.09 -1.93 -6.97
CA ALA A 128 10.96 -1.37 -8.31
C ALA A 128 12.04 -0.33 -8.59
N MET A 129 12.38 0.51 -7.60
CA MET A 129 13.53 1.42 -7.68
C MET A 129 14.84 0.67 -7.96
N ILE A 130 15.12 -0.42 -7.24
CA ILE A 130 16.34 -1.21 -7.43
C ILE A 130 16.33 -1.93 -8.79
N ALA A 131 15.17 -2.46 -9.20
CA ALA A 131 15.01 -3.20 -10.45
C ALA A 131 15.19 -2.30 -11.69
N MET A 132 14.85 -1.01 -11.59
CA MET A 132 15.06 -0.04 -12.67
C MET A 132 16.53 0.36 -12.87
N GLU A 133 17.41 0.13 -11.89
CA GLU A 133 18.85 0.40 -12.01
C GLU A 133 19.68 -0.76 -12.55
N MET A 134 19.12 -1.98 -12.62
CA MET A 134 19.81 -3.20 -13.07
C MET A 134 19.65 -3.44 -14.58
#